data_AF-A0A067Z3R3-F1
#
_entry.id   AF-A0A067Z3R3-F1
#
_cell.length_a   1.000
_cell.length_b   1.000
_cell.length_c   1.000
_cell.angle_alpha   90.00
_cell.angle_beta   90.00
_cell.angle_gamma   90.00
#
_symmetry.space_group_name_H-M   'P 1'
#
loop_
_entity.id
_entity.type
_entity.pdbx_description
1 polymer ?
#
loop_
_entity_poly.entity_id
_entity_poly.type
_entity_poly.pdbx_seq_one_letter_code
_entity_poly.pdbx_strand_id
1 'polypeptide(L)' 'MSYDDTDTDSEILELLGELQADAERLNITADKSDVPEDLKHMIAALADKIDGLASLIR' A
#
# COMPACT_ATOMS: atom_id res chain seq x y z
N MET A 1 -29.12 6.53 -12.34
CA MET A 1 -27.80 6.95 -11.83
C MET A 1 -27.50 6.03 -10.66
N SER A 2 -26.62 5.05 -10.85
CA SER A 2 -26.05 4.31 -9.72
C SER A 2 -25.01 5.21 -9.08
N TYR A 3 -25.26 5.66 -7.86
CA TYR A 3 -24.34 6.48 -7.07
C TYR A 3 -23.39 5.59 -6.23
N ASP A 4 -23.44 4.27 -6.41
CA ASP A 4 -22.84 3.28 -5.51
C ASP A 4 -21.39 2.91 -5.88
N ASP A 5 -21.08 2.84 -7.18
CA ASP A 5 -19.74 2.44 -7.64
C ASP A 5 -18.68 3.51 -7.36
N THR A 6 -19.03 4.80 -7.50
CA THR A 6 -18.09 5.91 -7.29
C THR A 6 -17.70 6.14 -5.83
N ASP A 7 -18.61 5.86 -4.88
CA ASP A 7 -18.30 5.96 -3.44
C ASP A 7 -17.39 4.80 -3.02
N THR A 8 -17.65 3.60 -3.54
CA THR A 8 -16.84 2.41 -3.27
C THR A 8 -15.42 2.56 -3.82
N ASP A 9 -15.27 3.02 -5.07
CA ASP A 9 -13.95 3.24 -5.68
C ASP A 9 -13.14 4.30 -4.92
N SER A 10 -13.80 5.34 -4.40
CA SER A 10 -13.16 6.39 -3.61
C SER A 10 -12.67 5.88 -2.25
N GLU A 11 -13.46 5.06 -1.57
CA GLU A 11 -13.08 4.43 -0.30
C GLU A 11 -11.91 3.44 -0.49
N ILE A 12 -11.90 2.69 -1.59
CA ILE A 12 -10.78 1.79 -1.92
C ILE A 12 -9.51 2.58 -2.21
N LEU A 13 -9.59 3.70 -2.94
CA LEU A 13 -8.43 4.57 -3.19
C LEU A 13 -7.88 5.19 -1.90
N GLU A 14 -8.76 5.58 -0.96
CA GLU A 14 -8.34 6.10 0.35
C GLU A 14 -7.60 5.02 1.16
N LEU A 15 -8.18 3.81 1.26
CA LEU A 15 -7.55 2.68 1.94
C LEU A 15 -6.22 2.27 1.31
N LEU A 16 -6.09 2.31 -0.02
CA LEU A 16 -4.83 2.05 -0.71
C LEU A 16 -3.77 3.12 -0.38
N GLY A 17 -4.17 4.39 -0.28
CA GLY A 17 -3.29 5.48 0.13
C GLY A 17 -2.78 5.30 1.57
N GLU A 18 -3.66 4.89 2.49
CA GLU A 18 -3.28 4.56 3.87
C GLU A 18 -2.29 3.40 3.93
N LEU A 19 -2.58 2.31 3.21
CA LEU A 19 -1.71 1.13 3.12
C LEU A 19 -0.33 1.48 2.53
N GLN A 20 -0.29 2.33 1.51
CA GLN A 20 0.97 2.77 0.90
C GLN A 20 1.81 3.56 1.91
N ALA A 21 1.20 4.50 2.63
CA ALA A 21 1.88 5.28 3.66
C ALA A 21 2.41 4.40 4.81
N ASP A 22 1.66 3.36 5.20
CA ASP A 22 2.09 2.43 6.23
C ASP A 22 3.22 1.50 5.76
N ALA A 23 3.18 1.03 4.51
CA ALA A 23 4.26 0.25 3.90
C ALA A 23 5.56 1.06 3.82
N GLU A 24 5.49 2.34 3.41
CA GLU A 24 6.64 3.26 3.40
C GLU A 24 7.23 3.46 4.81
N ARG A 25 6.38 3.68 5.81
CA ARG A 25 6.82 3.80 7.22
C ARG A 25 7.47 2.52 7.71
N LEU A 26 6.91 1.36 7.36
CA LEU A 26 7.51 0.06 7.69
C LEU A 26 8.88 -0.08 7.04
N ASN A 27 9.02 0.31 5.78
CA ASN A 27 10.27 0.21 5.04
C ASN A 27 11.36 1.08 5.68
N ILE A 28 11.03 2.34 5.99
CA ILE A 28 11.95 3.27 6.69
C ILE A 28 12.34 2.74 8.07
N THR A 29 11.39 2.15 8.80
CA THR A 29 11.65 1.61 10.14
C THR A 29 12.51 0.36 10.09
N ALA A 30 12.26 -0.51 9.11
CA ALA A 30 13.02 -1.73 8.85
C ALA A 30 14.45 -1.39 8.42
N ASP A 31 14.66 -0.37 7.57
CA ASP A 31 15.99 0.09 7.17
C ASP A 31 16.81 0.64 8.35
N LYS A 32 16.15 1.24 9.34
CA LYS A 32 16.78 1.76 10.55
C LYS A 32 16.97 0.73 11.66
N SER A 33 16.44 -0.48 11.46
CA SER A 33 16.44 -1.56 12.45
C SER A 33 17.30 -2.72 11.96
N ASP A 34 17.78 -3.53 12.91
CA ASP A 34 18.54 -4.76 12.61
C ASP A 34 17.55 -5.92 12.34
N VAL A 35 16.55 -5.69 11.50
CA VAL A 35 15.58 -6.71 11.10
C VAL A 35 16.16 -7.59 9.98
N PRO A 36 15.74 -8.86 9.88
CA PRO A 36 16.21 -9.76 8.83
C PRO A 36 15.98 -9.19 7.42
N GLU A 37 16.94 -9.40 6.52
CA GLU A 37 16.87 -8.93 5.13
C GLU A 37 15.63 -9.45 4.40
N ASP A 38 15.22 -10.70 4.67
CA ASP A 38 13.99 -11.28 4.15
C ASP A 38 12.74 -10.44 4.51
N LEU A 39 12.73 -9.84 5.70
CA LEU A 39 11.63 -9.00 6.16
C LEU A 39 11.60 -7.66 5.42
N LYS A 40 12.76 -7.08 5.08
CA LYS A 40 12.85 -5.90 4.21
C LYS A 40 12.34 -6.21 2.80
N HIS A 41 12.74 -7.35 2.24
CA HIS A 41 12.25 -7.80 0.94
C HIS A 41 10.72 -8.02 0.94
N MET A 42 10.16 -8.57 2.02
CA MET A 42 8.72 -8.72 2.16
C MET A 42 7.98 -7.37 2.22
N ILE A 43 8.56 -6.37 2.89
CA ILE A 43 8.00 -5.01 2.95
C ILE A 43 8.03 -4.35 1.58
N ALA A 44 9.16 -4.42 0.87
CA ALA A 44 9.27 -3.89 -0.49
C ALA A 44 8.25 -4.56 -1.44
N ALA A 45 8.13 -5.88 -1.38
CA ALA A 45 7.16 -6.62 -2.19
C ALA A 45 5.70 -6.29 -1.82
N LEU A 46 5.43 -5.83 -0.60
CA LEU A 46 4.11 -5.35 -0.19
C LEU A 46 3.81 -3.98 -0.82
N ALA A 47 4.77 -3.05 -0.78
CA ALA A 47 4.63 -1.74 -1.42
C ALA A 47 4.37 -1.87 -2.93
N ASP A 48 5.13 -2.72 -3.64
CA ASP A 48 4.95 -2.97 -5.07
C ASP A 48 3.54 -3.48 -5.42
N LYS A 49 2.96 -4.32 -4.54
CA LYS A 49 1.60 -4.83 -4.73
C LYS A 49 0.55 -3.76 -4.51
N ILE A 50 0.73 -2.88 -3.53
CA ILE A 50 -0.16 -1.75 -3.27
C ILE A 50 -0.15 -0.79 -4.46
N ASP A 51 1.01 -0.46 -4.99
CA ASP A 51 1.16 0.36 -6.21
C ASP A 51 0.48 -0.30 -7.41
N GLY A 52 0.65 -1.62 -7.56
CA GLY A 52 -0.04 -2.41 -8.57
C GLY A 52 -1.57 -2.31 -8.45
N LEU A 53 -2.12 -2.45 -7.24
CA LEU A 53 -3.56 -2.33 -7.00
C LEU A 53 -4.07 -0.91 -7.26
N ALA A 54 -3.35 0.11 -6.82
CA ALA A 54 -3.68 1.52 -7.08
C ALA A 54 -3.70 1.82 -8.59
N SER A 55 -2.81 1.19 -9.37
CA SER A 55 -2.80 1.35 -10.83
C SER A 55 -4.00 0.73 -11.55
N LEU A 56 -4.63 -0.29 -10.97
CA LEU A 56 -5.78 -0.98 -11.57
C LEU A 56 -7.10 -0.24 -11.38
N ILE A 57 -7.17 0.60 -10.35
CA ILE A 57 -8.37 1.37 -9.98
C ILE A 57 -8.35 2.77 -10.65
N ARG A 58 -7.22 3.17 -11.22
CA ARG A 58 -6.99 4.49 -11.81
C ARG A 58 -7.34 4.59 -13.29
#